data_AF-A0A1V4VVI5-F1
#
_entry.id   AF-A0A1V4VVI5-F1
#
_cell.length_a   1.000
_cell.length_b   1.000
_cell.length_c   1.000
_cell.angle_alpha   90.00
_cell.angle_beta   90.00
_cell.angle_gamma   90.00
#
_symmetry.space_group_name_H-M   'P 1'
#
loop_
_entity.id
_entity.type
_entity.pdbx_description
1 polymer ?
#
loop_
_entity_poly.entity_id
_entity_poly.type
_entity_poly.pdbx_seq_one_letter_code
_entity_poly.pdbx_strand_id
1 'polypeptide(L)' 'MEKIFDVAVKVGTYEKDGETKGRYENVGAVMEGENGKFILLKRTFNPAGVPNEDNRDKVILSLFKPKEKEKPKEEDDW' A
#
# COMPACT_ATOMS: atom_id res chain seq x y z
N MET A 1 -17.01 -9.43 -0.80
CA MET A 1 -15.71 -8.92 -1.29
C MET A 1 -14.95 -8.33 -0.12
N GLU A 2 -13.72 -8.78 0.12
CA GLU A 2 -12.91 -8.36 1.26
C GLU A 2 -11.56 -7.83 0.77
N LYS A 3 -11.06 -6.75 1.37
CA LYS A 3 -9.70 -6.28 1.08
C LYS A 3 -8.70 -7.14 1.85
N ILE A 4 -7.82 -7.83 1.13
CA ILE A 4 -6.82 -8.73 1.73
C ILE A 4 -5.40 -8.15 1.73
N PHE A 5 -5.10 -7.20 0.84
CA PHE A 5 -3.83 -6.46 0.83
C PHE A 5 -4.00 -5.02 0.39
N ASP A 6 -3.17 -4.15 0.95
CA ASP A 6 -2.84 -2.85 0.39
C ASP A 6 -1.72 -3.01 -0.65
N VAL A 7 -1.91 -2.42 -1.82
CA VAL A 7 -0.89 -2.37 -2.89
C VAL A 7 -0.15 -1.05 -2.77
N ALA A 8 1.16 -1.07 -2.60
CA ALA A 8 1.96 0.12 -2.41
C ALA A 8 3.24 0.12 -3.24
N VAL A 9 3.70 1.30 -3.63
CA VAL A 9 4.94 1.52 -4.39
C VAL A 9 5.91 2.35 -3.56
N LYS A 10 7.21 2.06 -3.63
CA LYS A 10 8.24 2.88 -2.98
C LYS A 10 8.43 4.15 -3.80
N VAL A 11 8.24 5.31 -3.17
CA VAL A 11 8.35 6.64 -3.78
C VAL A 11 9.56 7.42 -3.28
N GLY A 12 10.30 6.86 -2.32
CA GLY A 12 11.53 7.46 -1.80
C GLY A 12 12.02 6.77 -0.53
N THR A 13 12.82 7.48 0.24
CA THR A 13 13.35 7.05 1.54
C THR A 13 13.25 8.19 2.57
N TYR A 14 13.36 7.84 3.85
CA TYR A 14 13.47 8.79 4.95
C TYR A 14 14.30 8.19 6.09
N GLU A 15 14.96 9.04 6.88
CA GLU A 15 15.71 8.61 8.07
C GLU A 15 14.80 8.55 9.29
N LYS A 16 14.90 7.47 10.07
CA LYS A 16 14.23 7.35 11.36
C LYS A 16 15.05 6.46 12.28
N ASP A 17 15.38 6.97 13.47
CA ASP A 17 16.16 6.27 14.50
C ASP A 17 17.54 5.79 14.00
N GLY A 18 18.18 6.56 13.11
CA GLY A 18 19.47 6.21 12.50
C GLY A 18 19.40 5.18 11.38
N GLU A 19 18.19 4.76 10.98
CA GLU A 19 17.97 3.83 9.88
C GLU A 19 17.28 4.51 8.69
N THR A 20 17.79 4.23 7.48
CA THR A 20 17.11 4.59 6.23
C THR A 20 15.91 3.66 6.00
N LYS A 21 14.69 4.22 6.02
CA LYS A 21 13.44 3.51 5.77
C LYS A 21 12.84 3.89 4.43
N GLY A 22 12.17 2.94 3.78
CA GLY A 22 11.46 3.20 2.54
C GLY A 22 10.18 4.01 2.79
N ARG A 23 9.97 5.05 1.99
CA ARG A 23 8.68 5.76 1.91
C ARG A 23 7.82 5.11 0.85
N TYR A 24 6.65 4.63 1.25
CA TYR A 24 5.71 3.94 0.36
C TYR A 24 4.41 4.74 0.21
N GLU A 25 3.85 4.75 -0.99
CA GLU A 25 2.51 5.25 -1.26
C GLU A 25 1.57 4.09 -1.59
N ASN A 26 0.40 4.06 -0.95
CA ASN A 26 -0.66 3.13 -1.34
C ASN A 26 -1.23 3.54 -2.71
N VAL A 27 -1.23 2.63 -3.67
CA VAL A 27 -1.71 2.86 -5.05
C VAL A 27 -2.92 1.99 -5.40
N GLY A 28 -3.36 1.14 -4.48
CA GLY A 28 -4.48 0.25 -4.71
C GLY A 28 -4.67 -0.79 -3.60
N ALA A 29 -5.44 -1.81 -3.91
CA ALA A 29 -5.76 -2.91 -3.02
C ALA A 29 -5.97 -4.22 -3.80
N VAL A 30 -5.65 -5.34 -3.17
CA VAL A 30 -6.07 -6.67 -3.62
C VAL A 30 -7.35 -7.02 -2.89
N MET A 31 -8.37 -7.41 -3.66
CA MET A 31 -9.68 -7.80 -3.20
C MET A 31 -9.88 -9.29 -3.43
N GLU A 32 -10.46 -9.98 -2.44
CA GLU A 32 -10.98 -11.33 -2.60
C GLU A 32 -12.43 -11.26 -3.12
N GLY A 33 -12.68 -11.86 -4.28
CA GLY A 33 -13.99 -11.95 -4.92
C GLY A 33 -14.43 -13.39 -5.11
N GLU A 34 -15.67 -13.59 -5.55
CA GLU A 34 -16.26 -14.93 -5.71
C GLU A 34 -15.53 -15.79 -6.77
N ASN A 35 -14.98 -15.14 -7.80
CA ASN A 35 -14.23 -15.80 -8.88
C ASN A 35 -12.71 -15.70 -8.71
N GLY A 36 -12.24 -15.39 -7.49
CA GLY A 36 -10.85 -15.19 -7.16
C GLY A 36 -10.46 -13.72 -6.99
N LYS A 37 -9.14 -13.49 -6.93
CA LYS A 37 -8.55 -12.20 -6.55
C LYS A 37 -8.53 -11.22 -7.71
N PHE A 38 -8.80 -9.95 -7.41
CA PHE A 38 -8.66 -8.85 -8.36
C PHE A 38 -8.03 -7.63 -7.69
N ILE A 39 -7.48 -6.72 -8.51
CA ILE A 39 -6.83 -5.50 -8.04
C ILE A 39 -7.73 -4.30 -8.33
N LEU A 40 -7.94 -3.49 -7.30
CA LEU A 40 -8.42 -2.12 -7.47
C LEU A 40 -7.21 -1.19 -7.45
N LEU A 41 -6.94 -0.55 -8.58
CA LEU A 41 -5.84 0.41 -8.71
C LEU A 41 -6.40 1.83 -8.73
N LYS A 42 -5.71 2.77 -8.08
CA LYS A 42 -6.04 4.21 -8.21
C LYS A 42 -6.01 4.55 -9.70
N ARG A 43 -7.11 5.11 -10.21
CA ARG A 43 -7.23 5.52 -11.63
C ARG A 43 -6.14 6.49 -12.07
N THR A 44 -5.59 7.25 -11.13
CA THR A 44 -4.55 8.26 -11.33
C THR A 44 -3.14 7.72 -11.14
N PHE A 45 -2.96 6.46 -10.73
CA PHE A 45 -1.63 5.89 -10.58
C PHE A 45 -0.96 5.77 -11.95
N ASN A 46 0.15 6.50 -12.11
CA ASN A 46 0.98 6.47 -13.30
C ASN A 46 2.35 5.85 -12.95
N PRO A 47 2.65 4.62 -13.41
CA PRO A 47 3.94 3.99 -13.17
C PRO A 47 5.15 4.80 -13.67
N ALA A 48 4.98 5.65 -14.68
CA ALA A 48 6.06 6.47 -15.22
C ALA A 48 6.55 7.56 -14.25
N GLY A 49 5.77 7.90 -13.22
CA GLY A 49 6.14 8.87 -12.20
C GLY A 49 6.91 8.28 -11.00
N VAL A 50 7.14 6.97 -10.99
CA VAL A 50 7.83 6.28 -9.88
C VAL A 50 9.35 6.41 -10.05
N PRO A 51 10.13 6.70 -8.99
CA PRO A 51 11.59 6.73 -9.07
C PRO A 51 12.17 5.44 -9.66
N ASN A 52 13.09 5.58 -10.62
CA ASN A 52 13.65 4.47 -11.38
C ASN A 52 15.17 4.61 -11.58
N GLU A 53 15.91 4.62 -10.48
CA GLU A 53 17.38 4.81 -10.48
C GLU A 53 18.14 3.77 -11.32
N ASP A 54 17.64 2.54 -11.36
CA ASP A 54 18.23 1.43 -12.12
C ASP A 54 17.74 1.35 -13.58
N ASN A 55 16.93 2.31 -14.03
CA ASN A 55 16.31 2.34 -15.36
C ASN A 55 15.62 1.02 -15.77
N ARG A 56 14.90 0.41 -14.82
CA ARG A 56 14.16 -0.85 -15.01
C ARG A 56 12.94 -0.64 -15.89
N ASP A 57 12.55 -1.69 -16.60
CA ASP A 57 11.34 -1.72 -17.44
C ASP A 57 10.04 -2.01 -16.66
N LYS A 58 10.16 -2.33 -15.38
CA LYS A 58 9.07 -2.75 -14.49
C LYS A 58 9.06 -1.91 -13.21
N VAL A 59 7.87 -1.71 -12.66
CA VAL A 59 7.67 -1.11 -11.33
C VAL A 59 7.34 -2.20 -10.32
N ILE A 60 7.94 -2.10 -9.13
CA ILE A 60 7.66 -3.02 -8.02
C ILE A 60 6.46 -2.53 -7.21
N LEU A 61 5.46 -3.39 -7.06
CA LEU A 61 4.31 -3.18 -6.18
C LEU A 61 4.39 -4.15 -5.01
N SER A 62 4.45 -3.62 -3.80
CA SER A 62 4.47 -4.39 -2.56
C SER A 62 3.05 -4.62 -2.05
N LEU A 63 2.78 -5.83 -1.54
CA LEU A 63 1.52 -6.19 -0.92
C LEU A 63 1.68 -6.22 0.60
N PHE A 64 0.97 -5.34 1.29
CA PHE A 64 0.99 -5.26 2.74
C PHE A 64 -0.36 -5.72 3.29
N LYS A 65 -0.36 -6.53 4.35
CA LYS A 65 -1.62 -6.85 5.04
C LYS A 65 -2.24 -5.56 5.57
N PRO A 66 -3.57 -5.38 5.49
CA PRO A 66 -4.24 -4.25 6.10
C PRO A 66 -3.89 -4.22 7.58
N LYS A 67 -3.53 -3.06 8.11
CA LYS A 67 -3.42 -2.89 9.57
C LYS A 67 -4.79 -3.13 10.18
N GLU A 68 -4.84 -3.86 11.30
CA GLU A 68 -6.07 -4.00 12.06
C GLU A 68 -6.58 -2.61 12.42
N LYS A 69 -7.83 -2.31 12.07
CA LYS A 69 -8.48 -1.08 12.53
C LYS A 69 -8.65 -1.24 14.03
N GLU A 70 -7.88 -0.52 14.83
CA GLU A 70 -8.21 -0.34 16.25
C GLU A 70 -9.66 0.16 16.30
N LYS A 71 -10.55 -0.62 16.91
CA LYS A 71 -11.93 -0.19 17.15
C LYS A 71 -11.84 1.07 18.03
N PRO A 72 -12.63 2.13 17.75
CA PRO A 72 -12.75 3.23 18.71
C PRO A 72 -13.15 2.62 20.05
N LYS A 73 -12.42 2.95 21.12
CA LYS A 73 -12.84 2.60 22.49
C LYS A 73 -14.23 3.18 22.69
N GLU A 74 -15.20 2.34 23.02
CA GLU A 74 -16.46 2.82 23.62
C GLU A 74 -16.07 3.64 24.85
N GLU A 75 -16.43 4.93 24.83
CA GLU A 75 -16.41 5.75 26.03
C GLU A 75 -17.57 5.25 26.90
N ASP A 76 -17.25 4.52 27.96
CA ASP A 76 -18.20 4.16 29.01
C ASP A 76 -18.60 5.44 29.77
N ASP A 77 -19.68 6.09 29.33
CA ASP A 77 -20.38 7.11 30.10
C ASP A 77 -21.19 6.45 31.22
N TRP A 78 -20.68 6.50 32.46
CA TRP A 78 -21.43 6.25 33.71
C TRP A 78 -21.14 7.33 34.75
#